data_AF-A0A2U0H2B7-F1
#
_entry.id   AF-A0A2U0H2B7-F1
#
_cell.length_a   1.000
_cell.length_b   1.000
_cell.length_c   1.000
_cell.angle_alpha   90.00
_cell.angle_beta   90.00
_cell.angle_gamma   90.00
#
_symmetry.space_group_name_H-M   'P 1'
#
loop_
_entity.id
_entity.type
_entity.pdbx_description
1 polymer ?
#
loop_
_entity_poly.entity_id
_entity_poly.type
_entity_poly.pdbx_seq_one_letter_code
_entity_poly.pdbx_strand_id
1 'polypeptide(L)'
;MSDLLDSLRMRREILLAYVTVLDRAEELLRVCAAAIGEATEARLAVEDTFGLSPVAADAVLALQVRRFTPTSLEQIRQELVDVDRQLVEAEIA
;
A
#
# COMPACT_ATOMS: atom_id res chain seq x y z
N MET A 1 -8.02 -20.85 10.16
CA MET A 1 -8.96 -19.98 9.42
C MET A 1 -8.72 -18.51 9.74
N SER A 2 -8.62 -18.12 11.02
CA SER A 2 -8.24 -16.74 11.43
C SER A 2 -6.96 -16.25 10.76
N ASP A 3 -5.85 -17.00 10.87
CA ASP A 3 -4.55 -16.58 10.34
C ASP A 3 -4.55 -16.32 8.82
N LEU A 4 -5.37 -17.07 8.07
CA LEU A 4 -5.52 -16.86 6.63
C LEU A 4 -6.26 -15.55 6.34
N LEU A 5 -7.39 -15.31 7.01
CA LEU A 5 -8.16 -14.07 6.88
C LEU A 5 -7.32 -12.85 7.27
N ASP A 6 -6.58 -12.94 8.36
CA ASP A 6 -5.70 -11.86 8.83
C ASP A 6 -4.58 -11.58 7.82
N SER A 7 -4.00 -12.63 7.23
CA SER A 7 -3.00 -12.49 6.16
C SER A 7 -3.56 -11.82 4.89
N LEU A 8 -4.79 -12.19 4.50
CA LEU A 8 -5.44 -11.63 3.32
C LEU A 8 -5.84 -10.17 3.54
N ARG A 9 -6.33 -9.82 4.73
CA ARG A 9 -6.65 -8.43 5.10
C ARG A 9 -5.41 -7.55 5.09
N MET A 10 -4.31 -8.01 5.68
CA MET A 10 -3.04 -7.28 5.64
C MET A 10 -2.53 -7.10 4.20
N ARG A 11 -2.60 -8.15 3.37
CA ARG A 11 -2.20 -8.05 1.96
C ARG A 11 -3.07 -7.04 1.20
N ARG A 12 -4.38 -7.10 1.40
CA ARG A 12 -5.35 -6.15 0.82
C ARG A 12 -5.01 -4.71 1.20
N GLU A 13 -4.75 -4.46 2.47
CA GLU A 13 -4.39 -3.14 3.00
C GLU A 13 -3.16 -2.57 2.30
N ILE A 14 -2.08 -3.36 2.17
CA ILE A 14 -0.85 -2.96 1.49
C ILE A 14 -1.09 -2.68 0.00
N LEU A 15 -1.84 -3.55 -0.69
CA LEU A 15 -2.15 -3.36 -2.12
C LEU A 15 -2.99 -2.10 -2.35
N LEU A 16 -3.97 -1.84 -1.48
CA LEU A 16 -4.77 -0.62 -1.54
C LEU A 16 -3.92 0.64 -1.31
N ALA A 17 -2.97 0.58 -0.37
CA ALA A 17 -2.01 1.66 -0.14
C ALA A 17 -1.15 1.92 -1.39
N TYR A 18 -0.67 0.85 -2.05
CA TYR A 18 0.09 0.97 -3.29
C TYR A 18 -0.73 1.64 -4.40
N VAL A 19 -1.97 1.21 -4.64
CA VAL A 19 -2.83 1.86 -5.65
C VAL A 19 -3.01 3.34 -5.33
N THR A 20 -3.38 3.66 -4.08
CA THR A 20 -3.62 5.03 -3.62
C THR A 20 -2.42 5.94 -3.84
N VAL A 21 -1.23 5.45 -3.51
CA VAL A 21 0.01 6.22 -3.59
C VAL A 21 0.53 6.32 -5.01
N LEU A 22 0.45 5.24 -5.80
CA LEU A 22 0.94 5.25 -7.18
C LEU A 22 0.08 6.13 -8.11
N ASP A 23 -1.23 6.24 -7.84
CA ASP A 23 -2.10 7.20 -8.52
C ASP A 23 -1.76 8.67 -8.19
N ARG A 24 -1.01 8.89 -7.12
CA ARG A 24 -0.58 10.21 -6.61
C ARG A 24 0.95 10.26 -6.44
N ALA A 25 1.69 9.59 -7.32
CA ALA A 25 3.14 9.37 -7.17
C ALA A 25 3.96 10.67 -6.98
N GLU A 26 3.60 11.74 -7.68
CA GLU A 26 4.26 13.04 -7.54
C GLU A 26 4.07 13.65 -6.15
N GLU A 27 2.91 13.43 -5.53
CA GLU A 27 2.65 13.86 -4.17
C GLU A 27 3.47 13.07 -3.15
N LEU A 28 3.60 11.76 -3.34
CA LEU A 28 4.48 10.92 -2.51
C LEU A 28 5.91 11.45 -2.51
N LEU A 29 6.45 11.72 -3.71
CA LEU A 29 7.81 12.24 -3.85
C LEU A 29 7.97 13.61 -3.17
N ARG A 30 6.95 14.49 -3.27
CA ARG A 30 6.95 15.79 -2.57
C ARG A 30 6.93 15.63 -1.05
N VAL A 31 6.10 14.72 -0.52
CA VAL A 31 6.04 14.42 0.91
C VAL A 31 7.39 13.92 1.41
N CYS A 32 7.97 12.93 0.73
CA CYS A 32 9.27 12.39 1.10
C CYS A 32 10.39 13.44 1.00
N ALA A 33 10.36 14.32 -0.01
CA ALA A 33 11.35 15.39 -0.17
C ALA A 33 11.23 16.50 0.89
N ALA A 34 10.03 16.69 1.46
CA ALA A 34 9.77 17.68 2.49
C ALA A 34 10.02 17.17 3.92
N ALA A 35 10.17 15.85 4.11
CA ALA A 35 10.51 15.27 5.40
C ALA A 35 11.91 15.74 5.83
N ILE A 36 12.00 16.31 7.04
CA ILE A 36 13.23 16.97 7.52
C ILE A 36 14.16 15.96 8.21
N GLY A 37 13.61 14.91 8.81
CA GLY A 37 14.34 13.89 9.56
C GLY A 37 14.42 12.52 8.87
N GLU A 38 14.73 11.52 9.68
CA GLU A 38 15.03 10.15 9.23
C GLU A 38 13.78 9.34 8.85
N ALA A 39 13.94 8.02 8.66
CA ALA A 39 12.89 7.10 8.21
C ALA A 39 11.57 7.21 9.00
N THR A 40 11.62 7.55 10.29
CA THR A 40 10.41 7.70 11.11
C THR A 40 9.56 8.91 10.72
N GLU A 41 10.18 10.03 10.34
CA GLU A 41 9.45 11.24 9.96
C GLU A 41 8.82 11.09 8.57
N ALA A 42 9.54 10.47 7.62
CA ALA A 42 8.96 10.07 6.34
C ALA A 42 7.78 9.11 6.54
N ARG A 43 7.94 8.14 7.45
CA ARG A 43 6.91 7.34 8.16
C ARG A 43 5.59 8.08 8.32
N LEU A 44 5.64 8.98 9.29
CA LEU A 44 4.50 9.73 9.78
C LEU A 44 3.92 10.67 8.71
N ALA A 45 4.75 11.29 7.88
CA ALA A 45 4.29 12.18 6.83
C ALA A 45 3.49 11.42 5.74
N VAL A 46 3.92 10.21 5.39
CA VAL A 46 3.19 9.33 4.45
C VAL A 46 1.90 8.81 5.08
N GLU A 47 1.93 8.41 6.35
CA GLU A 47 0.71 8.02 7.10
C GLU A 47 -0.34 9.12 7.06
N ASP A 48 0.02 10.34 7.44
CA ASP A 48 -0.90 11.47 7.52
C ASP A 48 -1.43 11.89 6.14
N THR A 49 -0.55 12.01 5.14
CA THR A 49 -0.94 12.49 3.80
C THR A 49 -1.88 11.53 3.07
N PHE A 50 -1.67 10.22 3.24
CA PHE A 50 -2.39 9.19 2.50
C PHE A 50 -3.41 8.42 3.35
N GLY A 51 -3.53 8.73 4.65
CA GLY A 51 -4.44 8.05 5.57
C GLY A 51 -4.09 6.57 5.74
N LEU A 52 -2.80 6.25 5.80
CA LEU A 52 -2.29 4.88 5.84
C LEU A 52 -1.98 4.45 7.27
N SER A 53 -2.07 3.14 7.52
CA SER A 53 -1.51 2.56 8.75
C SER A 53 0.02 2.58 8.73
N PRO A 54 0.67 2.43 9.90
CA PRO A 54 2.13 2.30 10.00
C PRO A 54 2.71 1.23 9.07
N VAL A 55 2.09 0.05 9.02
CA VAL A 55 2.56 -1.08 8.21
C VAL A 55 2.42 -0.78 6.72
N ALA A 56 1.31 -0.18 6.32
CA ALA A 56 1.08 0.20 4.93
C ALA A 56 2.02 1.32 4.47
N ALA A 57 2.28 2.32 5.33
CA ALA A 57 3.22 3.40 5.05
C ALA A 57 4.66 2.88 4.89
N ASP A 58 5.10 1.97 5.76
CA ASP A 58 6.41 1.32 5.63
C ASP A 58 6.52 0.51 4.33
N ALA A 59 5.46 -0.23 3.96
CA ALA A 59 5.42 -0.96 2.70
C ALA A 59 5.53 -0.02 1.49
N VAL A 60 4.84 1.13 1.53
CA VAL A 60 4.92 2.17 0.49
C VAL A 60 6.33 2.73 0.37
N LEU A 61 6.99 3.06 1.49
CA LEU A 61 8.35 3.59 1.47
C LEU A 61 9.39 2.56 0.99
N ALA A 62 9.09 1.26 1.13
CA ALA A 62 9.89 0.17 0.60
C ALA A 62 9.64 -0.14 -0.90
N LEU A 63 8.72 0.58 -1.57
CA LEU A 63 8.44 0.36 -2.99
C LEU A 63 9.68 0.60 -3.85
N GLN A 64 9.93 -0.35 -4.74
CA GLN A 64 10.98 -0.21 -5.75
C GLN A 64 10.50 0.71 -6.87
N VAL A 65 11.34 1.64 -7.33
CA VAL A 65 11.03 2.61 -8.40
C VAL A 65 10.41 1.97 -9.65
N ARG A 66 10.80 0.74 -10.01
CA ARG A 66 10.22 -0.01 -11.15
C ARG A 66 8.70 -0.26 -11.04
N ARG A 67 8.14 -0.23 -9.82
CA ARG A 67 6.71 -0.42 -9.55
C ARG A 67 5.84 0.78 -9.94
N PHE A 68 6.45 1.93 -10.25
CA PHE A 68 5.74 3.13 -10.71
C PHE A 68 5.36 3.07 -12.20
N THR A 69 5.70 2.00 -12.90
CA THR A 69 5.32 1.81 -14.31
C THR A 69 3.82 1.52 -14.43
N PRO A 70 3.15 1.96 -15.51
CA PRO A 70 1.72 1.68 -15.72
C PRO A 70 1.39 0.18 -15.67
N THR A 71 2.25 -0.66 -16.26
CA THR A 71 2.09 -2.12 -16.24
C THR A 71 2.12 -2.68 -14.82
N SER A 72 3.02 -2.18 -13.95
CA SER A 72 3.09 -2.62 -12.56
C SER A 72 1.87 -2.20 -11.76
N LEU A 73 1.37 -0.98 -12.00
CA LEU A 73 0.16 -0.49 -11.34
C LEU A 73 -1.07 -1.33 -11.72
N GLU A 74 -1.20 -1.69 -12.99
CA GLU A 74 -2.30 -2.56 -13.44
C GLU A 74 -2.21 -3.95 -12.80
N GLN A 75 -1.01 -4.52 -12.68
CA GLN A 75 -0.80 -5.78 -11.96
C GLN A 75 -1.20 -5.69 -10.48
N ILE A 76 -0.86 -4.59 -9.80
CA ILE A 76 -1.23 -4.36 -8.39
C ILE A 76 -2.75 -4.25 -8.25
N ARG A 77 -3.43 -3.54 -9.16
CA ARG A 77 -4.90 -3.45 -9.18
C ARG A 77 -5.55 -4.81 -9.38
N GLN A 78 -5.04 -5.59 -10.32
CA GLN A 78 -5.54 -6.95 -10.56
C GLN A 78 -5.34 -7.85 -9.33
N GLU A 79 -4.17 -7.76 -8.69
CA GLU A 79 -3.89 -8.51 -7.46
C GLU A 79 -4.83 -8.11 -6.32
N LEU A 80 -5.15 -6.82 -6.18
CA LEU A 80 -6.12 -6.34 -5.19
C LEU A 80 -7.51 -6.95 -5.42
N VAL A 81 -7.97 -7.00 -6.67
CA VAL A 81 -9.25 -7.63 -7.04
C VAL A 81 -9.26 -9.12 -6.68
N ASP A 82 -8.15 -9.82 -6.90
CA ASP A 82 -8.06 -11.24 -6.58
C ASP A 82 -8.04 -11.50 -5.07
N VAL A 83 -7.35 -10.65 -4.29
CA VAL A 83 -7.37 -10.72 -2.82
C VAL A 83 -8.75 -10.40 -2.26
N ASP A 84 -9.44 -9.41 -2.81
CA ASP A 84 -10.82 -9.07 -2.43
C ASP A 84 -11.76 -10.26 -2.66
N ARG A 85 -11.62 -10.96 -3.78
CA ARG A 85 -12.38 -12.19 -4.05
C ARG A 85 -12.09 -13.27 -3.02
N GLN A 86 -10.82 -13.54 -2.73
CA GLN A 86 -10.41 -14.56 -1.75
C GLN A 86 -10.91 -14.24 -0.34
N LEU A 87 -10.97 -12.97 0.05
CA LEU A 87 -11.53 -12.55 1.34
C LEU A 87 -13.01 -12.88 1.44
N VAL A 88 -13.80 -12.55 0.41
CA VAL A 88 -15.23 -12.86 0.38
C VAL A 88 -15.46 -14.37 0.46
N GLU A 89 -14.70 -15.16 -0.31
CA GLU A 89 -14.78 -16.63 -0.29
C GLU A 89 -14.44 -17.20 1.09
N ALA A 90 -13.41 -16.67 1.75
CA ALA A 90 -12.96 -17.13 3.07
C ALA A 90 -13.86 -16.66 4.23
N GLU A 91 -14.63 -15.58 4.07
CA GLU A 91 -15.61 -15.12 5.07
C GLU A 91 -16.93 -15.91 5.03
N ILE A 92 -17.21 -16.56 3.90
CA ILE A 92 -18.43 -17.38 3.69
C ILE A 92 -18.17 -18.86 4.03
N ALA A 93 -16.92 -19.30 4.01
CA ALA A 93 -16.49 -20.68 4.32
C ALA A 93 -16.44 -20.98 5.83
#